data_AF-A0AAV0SRM4-F1
#
_entry.id   AF-A0AAV0SRM4-F1
#
_cell.length_a   1.000
_cell.length_b   1.000
_cell.length_c   1.000
_cell.angle_alpha   90.00
_cell.angle_beta   90.00
_cell.angle_gamma   90.00
#
_symmetry.space_group_name_H-M   'P 1'
#
loop_
_entity.id
_entity.type
_entity.pdbx_description
1 polymer ?
#
loop_
_entity_poly.entity_id
_entity_poly.type
_entity_poly.pdbx_seq_one_letter_code
_entity_poly.pdbx_strand_id
1 'polypeptide(L)'
;MTTISTKDLDAKLRVLREKTLEEEGHWLEQGSKLYEYEDKLLRDTLLEGNILMGWGEPRTAPVRFRNARVRKRKRDRLEMTAERSEEHTGSLIPTISTEEQLKVDRHRLASYSSVQSPAEPLYATLKERGRKLVEAKNKKLKRPVAK
;
A
#
# COMPACT_ATOMS: atom_id res chain seq x y z
N MET A 1 -45.55 11.26 28.52
CA MET A 1 -44.66 11.65 27.39
C MET A 1 -43.67 12.66 27.91
N THR A 2 -42.40 12.31 28.02
CA THR A 2 -41.35 13.24 28.49
C THR A 2 -41.05 14.24 27.38
N THR A 3 -41.50 15.48 27.55
CA THR A 3 -41.22 16.59 26.64
C THR A 3 -39.73 16.96 26.78
N ILE A 4 -38.92 16.56 25.80
CA ILE A 4 -37.50 16.92 25.74
C ILE A 4 -37.42 18.42 25.48
N SER A 5 -36.67 19.17 26.31
CA SER A 5 -36.51 20.61 26.11
C SER A 5 -35.54 20.89 24.96
N THR A 6 -35.64 22.07 24.33
CA THR A 6 -34.71 22.49 23.27
C THR A 6 -33.26 22.50 23.72
N LYS A 7 -33.00 22.82 24.99
CA LYS A 7 -31.66 22.79 25.59
C LYS A 7 -31.10 21.37 25.70
N ASP A 8 -31.95 20.39 25.98
CA ASP A 8 -31.55 18.98 26.02
C ASP A 8 -31.23 18.44 24.62
N LEU A 9 -31.93 18.94 23.59
CA LEU A 9 -31.62 18.64 22.20
C LEU A 9 -30.27 19.24 21.78
N ASP A 10 -30.00 20.50 22.14
CA ASP A 10 -28.72 21.16 21.82
C ASP A 10 -27.53 20.49 22.52
N ALA A 11 -27.71 20.01 23.75
CA ALA A 11 -26.69 19.24 24.46
C ALA A 11 -26.43 17.90 23.76
N LYS A 12 -27.49 17.18 23.36
CA LYS A 12 -27.36 15.93 22.60
C LYS A 12 -26.71 16.14 21.23
N LEU A 13 -27.03 17.23 20.54
CA LEU A 13 -26.42 17.58 19.25
C LEU A 13 -24.92 17.85 19.40
N ARG A 14 -24.49 18.51 20.48
CA ARG A 14 -23.06 18.71 20.76
C ARG A 14 -22.33 17.40 20.99
N VAL A 15 -22.89 16.53 21.84
CA VAL A 15 -22.31 15.20 22.10
C VAL A 15 -22.25 14.36 20.82
N LEU A 16 -23.29 14.40 19.98
CA LEU A 16 -23.27 13.69 18.71
C LEU A 16 -22.21 14.24 17.75
N ARG A 17 -22.05 15.56 17.68
CA ARG A 17 -20.99 16.20 16.86
C ARG A 17 -19.59 15.81 17.32
N GLU A 18 -19.35 15.78 18.63
CA GLU A 18 -18.06 15.36 19.20
C GLU A 18 -17.78 13.89 18.83
N LYS A 19 -18.76 13.00 19.01
CA LYS A 19 -18.62 11.58 18.63
C LYS A 19 -18.36 11.39 17.13
N THR A 20 -19.06 12.13 16.27
CA THR A 20 -18.82 12.02 14.82
C THR A 20 -17.40 12.42 14.45
N LEU A 21 -16.84 13.47 15.09
CA LEU A 21 -15.47 13.89 14.82
C LEU A 21 -14.45 12.85 15.31
N GLU A 22 -14.69 12.22 16.45
CA GLU A 22 -13.85 11.12 16.96
C GLU A 22 -13.89 9.90 16.03
N GLU A 23 -15.07 9.49 15.60
CA GLU A 23 -15.26 8.36 14.68
C GLU A 23 -14.61 8.63 13.31
N GLU A 24 -14.74 9.85 12.77
CA GLU A 24 -14.07 10.27 11.54
C GLU A 24 -12.53 10.20 11.68
N GLY A 25 -11.99 10.66 12.82
CA GLY A 25 -10.56 10.54 13.12
C GLY A 25 -10.09 9.09 13.14
N HIS A 26 -10.81 8.22 13.86
CA HIS A 26 -10.51 6.79 13.91
C HIS A 26 -10.60 6.13 12.53
N TRP A 27 -11.58 6.50 11.71
CA TRP A 27 -11.73 5.97 10.36
C TRP A 27 -10.50 6.27 9.48
N LEU A 28 -9.99 7.51 9.54
CA LEU A 28 -8.79 7.92 8.81
C LEU A 28 -7.54 7.19 9.30
N GLU A 29 -7.39 7.02 10.62
CA GLU A 29 -6.29 6.25 11.19
C GLU A 29 -6.31 4.79 10.75
N GLN A 30 -7.48 4.15 10.77
CA GLN A 30 -7.62 2.76 10.33
C GLN A 30 -7.32 2.61 8.83
N GLY A 31 -7.75 3.58 8.01
CA GLY A 31 -7.39 3.63 6.60
C GLY A 31 -5.87 3.71 6.38
N SER A 32 -5.19 4.53 7.18
CA SER A 32 -3.72 4.68 7.13
C SER A 32 -3.00 3.40 7.57
N LYS A 33 -3.44 2.79 8.68
CA LYS A 33 -2.91 1.50 9.16
C LYS A 33 -3.09 0.40 8.12
N LEU A 34 -4.27 0.31 7.50
CA LEU A 34 -4.54 -0.67 6.46
C LEU A 34 -3.59 -0.50 5.27
N TYR A 35 -3.36 0.74 4.82
CA TYR A 35 -2.44 1.03 3.73
C TYR A 35 -1.00 0.58 4.02
N GLU A 36 -0.53 0.80 5.26
CA GLU A 36 0.79 0.35 5.70
C GLU A 36 0.88 -1.17 5.81
N TYR A 37 -0.15 -1.82 6.37
CA TYR A 37 -0.21 -3.27 6.48
C TYR A 37 -0.23 -3.94 5.12
N GLU A 38 -1.03 -3.42 4.18
CA GLU A 38 -1.01 -3.93 2.81
C GLU A 38 0.35 -3.76 2.15
N ASP A 39 1.03 -2.62 2.36
CA ASP A 39 2.38 -2.41 1.79
C ASP A 39 3.38 -3.44 2.32
N LYS A 40 3.40 -3.65 3.65
CA LYS A 40 4.26 -4.65 4.29
C LYS A 40 3.92 -6.05 3.79
N LEU A 41 2.65 -6.44 3.88
CA LEU A 41 2.17 -7.76 3.46
C LEU A 41 2.54 -8.03 1.99
N LEU A 42 2.20 -7.12 1.07
CA LEU A 42 2.49 -7.29 -0.34
C LEU A 42 3.98 -7.42 -0.59
N ARG A 43 4.83 -6.62 0.08
CA ARG A 43 6.30 -6.65 -0.08
C ARG A 43 6.95 -7.91 0.51
N ASP A 44 6.36 -8.50 1.54
CA ASP A 44 6.90 -9.69 2.22
C ASP A 44 6.43 -10.99 1.57
N THR A 45 5.19 -10.99 1.10
CA THR A 45 4.54 -12.14 0.46
C THR A 45 4.74 -12.18 -1.06
N LEU A 46 5.62 -11.32 -1.62
CA LEU A 46 6.03 -11.36 -3.04
C LEU A 46 6.53 -12.74 -3.50
N LEU A 47 6.87 -13.62 -2.55
CA LEU A 47 7.48 -14.92 -2.78
C LEU A 47 6.58 -16.12 -2.54
N GLU A 48 5.65 -16.04 -1.60
CA GLU A 48 4.96 -17.22 -1.07
C GLU A 48 3.58 -17.42 -1.68
N GLY A 49 3.22 -16.56 -2.65
CA GLY A 49 1.84 -16.40 -3.08
C GLY A 49 1.04 -15.70 -1.99
N ASN A 50 -0.01 -15.00 -2.38
CA ASN A 50 -0.93 -14.37 -1.43
C ASN A 50 -2.33 -14.29 -2.02
N ILE A 51 -3.29 -13.92 -1.19
CA ILE A 51 -4.70 -13.80 -1.62
C ILE A 51 -4.89 -12.81 -2.77
N LEU A 52 -3.96 -11.86 -2.94
CA LEU A 52 -4.04 -10.78 -3.92
C LEU A 52 -3.36 -11.16 -5.26
N MET A 53 -2.36 -12.04 -5.23
CA MET A 53 -1.50 -12.42 -6.37
C MET A 53 -1.61 -13.90 -6.73
N GLY A 54 -2.45 -14.66 -6.02
CA GLY A 54 -2.64 -16.10 -6.17
C GLY A 54 -1.68 -16.92 -5.29
N TRP A 55 -2.16 -18.09 -4.87
CA TRP A 55 -1.39 -19.11 -4.16
C TRP A 55 -0.80 -20.10 -5.17
N GLY A 56 0.49 -20.39 -5.07
CA GLY A 56 1.17 -21.31 -5.99
C GLY A 56 2.68 -21.13 -5.99
N GLU A 57 3.39 -21.97 -6.75
CA GLU A 57 4.84 -21.83 -6.87
C GLU A 57 5.21 -20.47 -7.50
N PRO A 58 6.29 -19.81 -7.05
CA PRO A 58 6.73 -18.52 -7.59
C PRO A 58 7.00 -18.51 -9.11
N ARG A 59 7.17 -19.70 -9.70
CA ARG A 59 7.37 -19.90 -11.14
C ARG A 59 6.07 -19.84 -11.93
N THR A 60 4.97 -20.29 -11.35
CA THR A 60 3.65 -20.38 -11.98
C THR A 60 2.67 -19.31 -11.49
N ALA A 61 3.04 -18.54 -10.45
CA ALA A 61 2.25 -17.42 -9.97
C ALA A 61 1.92 -16.43 -11.11
N PRO A 62 0.67 -15.94 -11.20
CA PRO A 62 0.25 -15.01 -12.24
C PRO A 62 0.99 -13.67 -12.17
N VAL A 63 1.52 -13.31 -10.99
CA VAL A 63 2.38 -12.14 -10.80
C VAL A 63 3.71 -12.55 -10.19
N ARG A 64 4.80 -12.27 -10.93
CA ARG A 64 6.16 -12.65 -10.55
C ARG A 64 7.02 -11.44 -10.27
N PHE A 65 7.75 -11.49 -9.16
CA PHE A 65 8.73 -10.49 -8.77
C PHE A 65 10.14 -11.05 -8.95
N ARG A 66 10.97 -10.35 -9.72
CA ARG A 66 12.30 -10.84 -10.04
C ARG A 66 13.17 -10.73 -8.79
N ASN A 67 13.95 -11.77 -8.49
CA ASN A 67 14.87 -11.79 -7.34
C ASN A 67 14.20 -11.51 -5.98
N ALA A 68 12.89 -11.71 -5.85
CA ALA A 68 12.20 -11.41 -4.60
C ALA A 68 12.81 -12.17 -3.39
N ARG A 69 13.31 -13.40 -3.58
CA ARG A 69 13.93 -14.24 -2.53
C ARG A 69 15.23 -13.64 -2.03
N VAL A 70 16.02 -13.08 -2.95
CA VAL A 70 17.27 -12.40 -2.62
C VAL A 70 16.97 -11.11 -1.87
N ARG A 71 15.91 -10.38 -2.26
CA ARG A 71 15.50 -9.15 -1.58
C ARG A 71 14.94 -9.41 -0.19
N LYS A 72 14.08 -10.42 0.00
CA LYS A 72 13.59 -10.84 1.32
C LYS A 72 14.75 -11.16 2.25
N ARG A 73 15.66 -12.05 1.84
CA ARG A 73 16.87 -12.37 2.62
C ARG A 73 17.76 -11.16 2.94
N LYS A 74 17.85 -10.18 2.05
CA LYS A 74 18.57 -8.93 2.33
C LYS A 74 17.84 -8.07 3.35
N ARG A 75 16.50 -7.96 3.24
CA ARG A 75 15.66 -7.23 4.19
C ARG A 75 15.75 -7.85 5.58
N ASP A 76 15.54 -9.17 5.69
CA ASP A 76 15.59 -9.89 6.97
C ASP A 76 16.95 -9.67 7.67
N ARG A 77 18.05 -9.64 6.91
CA ARG A 77 19.37 -9.32 7.46
C ARG A 77 19.49 -7.89 7.95
N LEU A 78 18.93 -6.92 7.22
CA LEU A 78 18.95 -5.50 7.59
C LEU A 78 18.07 -5.22 8.81
N GLU A 79 16.89 -5.85 8.89
CA GLU A 79 16.00 -5.78 10.05
C GLU A 79 16.69 -6.37 11.29
N MET A 80 17.30 -7.55 11.18
CA MET A 80 18.07 -8.17 12.29
C MET A 80 19.27 -7.32 12.74
N THR A 81 19.84 -6.49 11.87
CA THR A 81 20.91 -5.54 12.25
C THR A 81 20.35 -4.24 12.84
N ALA A 82 19.21 -3.77 12.37
CA ALA A 82 18.54 -2.57 12.88
C ALA A 82 17.94 -2.81 14.28
N GLU A 83 17.37 -3.99 14.53
CA GLU A 83 16.91 -4.42 15.85
C GLU A 83 18.05 -4.45 16.90
N ARG A 84 19.30 -4.55 16.46
CA ARG A 84 20.48 -4.54 17.33
C ARG A 84 21.08 -3.16 17.56
N SER A 85 20.72 -2.15 16.78
CA SER A 85 21.38 -0.84 16.81
C SER A 85 20.53 0.31 17.35
N GLU A 86 19.27 0.10 17.75
CA GLU A 86 18.30 1.13 18.20
C GLU A 86 18.09 2.33 17.23
N GLU A 87 18.80 2.36 16.11
CA GLU A 87 18.64 3.36 15.07
C GLU A 87 17.30 3.14 14.38
N HIS A 88 16.41 4.14 14.49
CA HIS A 88 15.20 4.24 13.71
C HIS A 88 15.58 4.40 12.24
N THR A 89 15.78 3.27 11.56
CA THR A 89 16.07 3.24 10.15
C THR A 89 14.82 3.68 9.38
N GLY A 90 14.74 4.98 9.10
CA GLY A 90 13.76 5.53 8.17
C GLY A 90 13.78 4.74 6.86
N SER A 91 12.61 4.23 6.47
CA SER A 91 12.34 3.53 5.21
C SER A 91 13.50 2.64 4.72
N LEU A 92 13.75 1.51 5.42
CA LEU A 92 14.54 0.37 4.91
C LEU A 92 13.86 -0.32 3.70
N ILE A 93 13.08 0.41 2.91
CA ILE A 93 12.41 -0.15 1.75
C ILE A 93 13.50 -0.29 0.67
N PRO A 94 14.00 -1.51 0.36
CA PRO A 94 14.93 -1.67 -0.75
C PRO A 94 14.24 -1.11 -1.98
N THR A 95 14.93 -0.24 -2.72
CA THR A 95 14.45 0.45 -3.92
C THR A 95 13.96 -0.59 -4.93
N ILE A 96 12.65 -0.88 -4.87
CA ILE A 96 11.97 -1.74 -5.80
C ILE A 96 11.96 -1.01 -7.15
N SER A 97 12.16 -1.75 -8.24
CA SER A 97 12.10 -1.15 -9.56
C SER A 97 10.72 -0.54 -9.80
N THR A 98 10.63 0.53 -10.59
CA THR A 98 9.35 1.21 -10.89
C THR A 98 8.30 0.25 -11.47
N GLU A 99 8.73 -0.77 -12.22
CA GLU A 99 7.86 -1.82 -12.75
C GLU A 99 7.28 -2.73 -11.68
N GLU A 100 8.08 -3.07 -10.67
CA GLU A 100 7.65 -3.91 -9.57
C GLU A 100 6.84 -3.11 -8.54
N GLN A 101 7.15 -1.83 -8.34
CA GLN A 101 6.30 -0.94 -7.56
C GLN A 101 4.92 -0.81 -8.20
N LEU A 102 4.83 -0.70 -9.53
CA LEU A 102 3.54 -0.70 -10.23
C LEU A 102 2.78 -2.02 -10.02
N LYS A 103 3.48 -3.15 -9.94
CA LYS A 103 2.85 -4.44 -9.59
C LYS A 103 2.30 -4.40 -8.17
N VAL A 104 3.05 -3.93 -7.18
CA VAL A 104 2.56 -3.80 -5.80
C VAL A 104 1.31 -2.91 -5.78
N ASP A 105 1.38 -1.73 -6.37
CA ASP A 105 0.28 -0.77 -6.38
C ASP A 105 -1.00 -1.38 -6.99
N ARG A 106 -0.90 -2.15 -8.07
CA ARG A 106 -2.07 -2.84 -8.68
C ARG A 106 -2.81 -3.79 -7.74
N HIS A 107 -2.13 -4.35 -6.76
CA HIS A 107 -2.67 -5.38 -5.89
C HIS A 107 -3.11 -4.85 -4.52
N ARG A 108 -3.11 -3.53 -4.30
CA ARG A 108 -3.59 -2.87 -3.06
C ARG A 108 -5.12 -2.80 -3.02
N LEU A 109 -5.77 -3.95 -3.14
CA LEU A 109 -7.21 -4.00 -3.37
C LEU A 109 -8.03 -3.50 -2.18
N ALA A 110 -7.62 -3.77 -0.93
CA ALA A 110 -8.35 -3.31 0.24
C ALA A 110 -8.12 -1.81 0.49
N SER A 111 -6.93 -1.27 0.16
CA SER A 111 -6.77 0.19 0.20
C SER A 111 -7.63 0.90 -0.86
N TYR A 112 -7.83 0.28 -2.04
CA TYR A 112 -8.62 0.87 -3.13
C TYR A 112 -10.13 0.69 -2.97
N SER A 113 -10.61 -0.07 -1.98
CA SER A 113 -12.04 -0.16 -1.70
C SER A 113 -12.62 1.08 -1.02
N SER A 114 -11.78 2.03 -0.60
CA SER A 114 -12.19 3.31 0.00
C SER A 114 -11.65 4.50 -0.78
N VAL A 115 -12.52 5.48 -1.06
CA VAL A 115 -12.17 6.74 -1.75
C VAL A 115 -11.39 7.69 -0.82
N GLN A 116 -11.59 7.56 0.49
CA GLN A 116 -10.87 8.36 1.50
C GLN A 116 -9.50 7.75 1.85
N SER A 117 -9.14 6.63 1.22
CA SER A 117 -7.89 5.96 1.48
C SER A 117 -6.70 6.78 0.99
N PRO A 118 -5.56 6.78 1.71
CA PRO A 118 -4.30 7.35 1.24
C PRO A 118 -3.83 6.81 -0.12
N ALA A 119 -4.36 5.66 -0.56
CA ALA A 119 -4.00 5.04 -1.83
C ALA A 119 -4.74 5.63 -3.04
N GLU A 120 -5.79 6.42 -2.85
CA GLU A 120 -6.62 6.96 -3.95
C GLU A 120 -5.81 7.78 -4.99
N PRO A 121 -4.87 8.67 -4.60
CA PRO A 121 -4.02 9.37 -5.56
C PRO A 121 -3.12 8.44 -6.40
N LEU A 122 -2.68 7.32 -5.81
CA LEU A 122 -1.88 6.31 -6.50
C LEU A 122 -2.74 5.55 -7.51
N TYR A 123 -4.01 5.29 -7.18
CA TYR A 123 -4.96 4.63 -8.06
C TYR A 123 -5.29 5.50 -9.28
N ALA A 124 -5.56 6.80 -9.07
CA ALA A 124 -5.88 7.75 -10.13
C ALA A 124 -4.80 7.77 -11.23
N THR A 125 -3.52 7.75 -10.84
CA THR A 125 -2.39 7.79 -11.78
C THR A 125 -1.94 6.42 -12.30
N LEU A 126 -2.53 5.33 -11.83
CA LEU A 126 -2.02 3.97 -12.03
C LEU A 126 -1.97 3.59 -13.52
N LYS A 127 -3.04 3.90 -14.26
CA LYS A 127 -3.12 3.60 -15.71
C LYS A 127 -2.06 4.34 -16.50
N GLU A 128 -1.83 5.62 -16.19
CA GLU A 128 -0.83 6.46 -16.86
C GLU A 128 0.59 5.98 -16.56
N ARG A 129 0.89 5.66 -15.30
CA ARG A 129 2.18 5.08 -14.90
C ARG A 129 2.45 3.77 -15.65
N GLY A 130 1.41 2.96 -15.86
CA GLY A 130 1.46 1.77 -16.70
C GLY A 130 1.80 2.06 -18.17
N ARG A 131 1.13 3.04 -18.79
CA ARG A 131 1.39 3.44 -20.19
C ARG A 131 2.82 3.94 -20.38
N LYS A 132 3.28 4.84 -19.51
CA LYS A 132 4.65 5.41 -19.56
C LYS A 132 5.73 4.32 -19.47
N LEU A 133 5.52 3.29 -18.65
CA LEU A 133 6.46 2.17 -18.55
C LEU A 133 6.53 1.33 -19.83
N VAL A 134 5.38 1.07 -20.48
CA VAL A 134 5.35 0.35 -21.77
C VAL A 134 6.03 1.16 -22.86
N GLU A 135 5.75 2.46 -22.94
CA GLU A 135 6.41 3.38 -23.89
C GLU A 135 7.93 3.43 -23.68
N ALA A 136 8.38 3.48 -22.42
CA ALA A 136 9.81 3.48 -22.10
C ALA A 136 10.49 2.19 -22.55
N LYS A 137 9.84 1.03 -22.39
CA LYS A 137 10.35 -0.26 -22.89
C LYS A 137 10.43 -0.27 -24.42
N ASN A 138 9.39 0.18 -25.09
CA ASN A 138 9.34 0.23 -26.55
C ASN A 138 10.41 1.18 -27.13
N LYS A 139 10.66 2.32 -26.48
CA LYS A 139 11.75 3.24 -26.88
C LYS A 139 13.14 2.62 -26.69
N LYS A 140 13.36 1.84 -25.61
CA LYS A 140 14.62 1.11 -25.41
C LYS A 140 14.87 0.06 -26.48
N LEU A 141 13.82 -0.65 -26.91
CA LEU A 141 13.89 -1.66 -27.98
C LEU A 141 14.18 -1.05 -29.36
N LYS A 142 13.77 0.20 -29.59
CA LYS A 142 13.98 0.91 -30.86
C LYS A 142 15.34 1.62 -30.97
N ARG A 143 16.16 1.64 -29.91
CA ARG A 143 17.53 2.18 -30.01
C ARG A 143 18.39 1.16 -30.76
N PRO A 144 19.03 1.52 -31.89
CA PRO A 144 19.94 0.62 -32.56
C PRO A 144 21.11 0.33 -31.61
N VAL A 145 21.41 -0.96 -31.43
CA VAL A 145 22.66 -1.38 -30.80
C VAL A 145 23.76 -0.89 -31.73
N ALA A 146 24.45 0.19 -31.34
CA ALA A 146 25.65 0.62 -32.03
C ALA A 146 26.64 -0.56 -32.01
N LYS A 147 26.96 -1.07 -33.20
CA LYS A 147 28.04 -2.03 -33.41
C LYS A 147 29.37 -1.33 -33.27
#